data_AF-A0A6J4ZKP1-F1
#
_entry.id   AF-A0A6J4ZKP1-F1
#
_cell.length_a   1.000
_cell.length_b   1.000
_cell.length_c   1.000
_cell.angle_alpha   90.00
_cell.angle_beta   90.00
_cell.angle_gamma   90.00
#
_symmetry.space_group_name_H-M   'P 1'
#
loop_
_entity.id
_entity.type
_entity.pdbx_description
1 polymer ?
#
loop_
_entity_poly.entity_id
_entity_poly.type
_entity_poly.pdbx_seq_one_letter_code
_entity_poly.pdbx_strand_id
1 'polypeptide(L)'
;MLLLSVCVLAAASLGVLTWRIVRRPAGKTPGDMARSAAAGAALFAALGPPIGTLVFALFMAISTISVEALFTSIFLVPWSYLYGGVPALLCGLVAGACRPAAVSWRSYCWPGLLGGLYAFVFLLGFAVRDYTLPELSFPLFLGGLPGLISGAACARVFYGKPQAPATAAT
;
A
#
# COMPACT_ATOMS: atom_id res chain seq x y z
N MET A 1 -0.86 17.29 12.52
CA MET A 1 -1.69 16.69 11.45
C MET A 1 -1.29 15.26 11.13
N LEU A 2 0.01 14.92 11.13
CA LEU A 2 0.49 13.55 10.91
C LEU A 2 -0.11 12.50 11.85
N LEU A 3 -0.15 12.76 13.16
CA LEU A 3 -0.74 11.82 14.12
C LEU A 3 -2.22 11.55 13.79
N LEU A 4 -2.97 12.58 13.42
CA LEU A 4 -4.37 12.44 13.02
C LEU A 4 -4.51 11.60 11.74
N SER A 5 -3.68 11.84 10.72
CA SER A 5 -3.75 11.05 9.49
C SER A 5 -3.40 9.57 9.74
N VAL A 6 -2.39 9.30 10.58
CA VAL A 6 -2.04 7.94 11.01
C VAL A 6 -3.19 7.29 11.78
N CYS A 7 -3.77 7.98 12.75
CA CYS A 7 -4.90 7.45 13.53
C CYS A 7 -6.11 7.15 12.64
N VAL A 8 -6.45 8.02 11.68
CA VAL A 8 -7.56 7.82 10.75
C VAL A 8 -7.29 6.61 9.84
N LEU A 9 -6.11 6.52 9.24
CA LEU A 9 -5.75 5.39 8.39
C LEU A 9 -5.72 4.06 9.18
N ALA A 10 -5.19 4.08 10.40
CA ALA A 10 -5.15 2.91 11.27
C ALA A 10 -6.56 2.48 11.68
N ALA A 11 -7.41 3.42 12.12
CA ALA A 11 -8.80 3.15 12.49
C ALA A 11 -9.59 2.58 11.31
N ALA A 12 -9.45 3.16 10.11
CA ALA A 12 -10.08 2.63 8.91
C ALA A 12 -9.59 1.21 8.57
N SER A 13 -8.28 0.98 8.66
CA SER A 13 -7.67 -0.32 8.36
C SER A 13 -8.13 -1.41 9.34
N LEU A 14 -8.14 -1.10 10.63
CA LEU A 14 -8.63 -1.99 11.70
C LEU A 14 -10.13 -2.21 11.58
N GLY A 15 -10.91 -1.18 11.26
CA GLY A 15 -12.34 -1.29 11.01
C GLY A 15 -12.65 -2.26 9.86
N VAL A 16 -11.90 -2.16 8.75
CA VAL A 16 -12.04 -3.10 7.62
C VAL A 16 -11.64 -4.51 8.04
N LEU A 17 -10.54 -4.69 8.77
CA LEU A 17 -10.13 -6.01 9.25
C LEU A 17 -11.19 -6.64 10.15
N THR A 18 -11.68 -5.91 11.15
CA THR A 18 -12.73 -6.40 12.07
C THR A 18 -14.01 -6.73 11.29
N TRP A 19 -14.43 -5.87 10.37
CA TRP A 19 -15.57 -6.13 9.51
C TRP A 19 -15.41 -7.41 8.67
N ARG A 20 -14.21 -7.63 8.11
CA ARG A 20 -13.89 -8.85 7.34
C ARG A 20 -13.84 -10.11 8.22
N ILE A 21 -13.42 -10.01 9.48
CA ILE A 21 -13.43 -11.12 10.44
C ILE A 21 -14.87 -11.52 10.80
N VAL A 22 -15.75 -10.54 10.97
CA VAL A 22 -17.18 -10.77 11.27
C VAL A 22 -17.90 -11.32 10.04
N ARG A 23 -17.67 -10.76 8.85
CA ARG A 23 -18.26 -11.20 7.57
C ARG A 23 -17.37 -12.15 6.79
N ARG A 24 -16.66 -13.03 7.49
CA ARG A 24 -15.73 -13.97 6.87
C ARG A 24 -16.46 -14.95 5.94
N PRO A 25 -15.82 -15.37 4.82
CA PRO A 25 -16.38 -16.42 3.96
C PRO A 25 -16.59 -17.74 4.71
N ALA A 26 -17.57 -18.53 4.27
CA ALA A 26 -17.79 -19.88 4.79
C ALA A 26 -16.51 -20.73 4.66
N GLY A 27 -16.19 -21.49 5.72
CA GLY A 27 -14.97 -22.31 5.77
C GLY A 27 -13.68 -21.57 6.14
N LYS A 28 -13.70 -20.24 6.38
CA LYS A 28 -12.54 -19.51 6.89
C LYS A 28 -12.67 -19.19 8.38
N THR A 29 -11.55 -19.27 9.10
CA THR A 29 -11.47 -18.88 10.51
C THR A 29 -11.06 -17.41 10.66
N PRO A 30 -11.33 -16.78 11.82
CA PRO A 30 -10.77 -15.46 12.15
C PRO A 30 -9.24 -15.43 12.03
N GLY A 31 -8.56 -16.52 12.42
CA GLY A 31 -7.10 -16.65 12.32
C GLY A 31 -6.60 -16.64 10.88
N ASP A 32 -7.37 -17.16 9.92
CA ASP A 32 -7.00 -17.12 8.50
C ASP A 32 -7.09 -15.69 7.94
N MET A 33 -8.10 -14.94 8.37
CA MET A 33 -8.24 -13.53 8.00
C MET A 33 -7.09 -12.70 8.59
N ALA A 34 -6.77 -12.90 9.86
CA ALA A 34 -5.67 -12.21 10.54
C ALA A 34 -4.30 -12.56 9.92
N ARG A 35 -4.05 -13.84 9.61
CA ARG A 35 -2.81 -14.27 8.92
C ARG A 35 -2.70 -13.68 7.52
N SER A 36 -3.79 -13.67 6.76
CA SER A 36 -3.82 -13.05 5.42
C SER A 36 -3.56 -11.53 5.50
N ALA A 37 -4.15 -10.84 6.48
CA ALA A 37 -3.92 -9.43 6.74
C ALA A 37 -2.46 -9.15 7.13
N ALA A 38 -1.90 -9.93 8.07
CA ALA A 38 -0.52 -9.80 8.50
C ALA A 38 0.48 -10.07 7.37
N ALA A 39 0.24 -11.09 6.55
CA ALA A 39 1.07 -11.39 5.39
C ALA A 39 1.02 -10.27 4.33
N GLY A 40 -0.18 -9.70 4.09
CA GLY A 40 -0.34 -8.53 3.22
C GLY A 40 0.41 -7.31 3.77
N ALA A 41 0.26 -7.02 5.06
CA ALA A 41 0.94 -5.93 5.74
C ALA A 41 2.46 -6.06 5.63
N ALA A 42 3.01 -7.24 5.92
CA ALA A 42 4.44 -7.52 5.83
C ALA A 42 4.97 -7.36 4.39
N LEU A 43 4.27 -7.91 3.40
CA LEU A 43 4.69 -7.85 2.00
C LEU A 43 4.68 -6.41 1.48
N PHE A 44 3.61 -5.66 1.75
CA PHE A 44 3.51 -4.28 1.29
C PHE A 44 4.49 -3.37 2.05
N ALA A 45 4.69 -3.58 3.34
CA ALA A 45 5.71 -2.84 4.08
C ALA A 45 7.11 -3.11 3.51
N ALA A 46 7.42 -4.35 3.14
CA ALA A 46 8.71 -4.72 2.58
C ALA A 46 8.93 -4.19 1.15
N LEU A 47 7.94 -4.33 0.26
CA LEU A 47 8.11 -4.05 -1.17
C LEU A 47 7.54 -2.70 -1.62
N GLY A 48 6.53 -2.19 -0.93
CA GLY A 48 5.83 -0.96 -1.30
C GLY A 48 6.76 0.25 -1.42
N PRO A 49 7.55 0.59 -0.37
CA PRO A 49 8.46 1.73 -0.42
C PRO A 49 9.55 1.62 -1.51
N PRO A 50 10.26 0.49 -1.68
CA PRO A 50 11.21 0.32 -2.79
C PRO A 50 10.56 0.46 -4.18
N ILE A 51 9.37 -0.13 -4.39
CA ILE A 51 8.67 -0.02 -5.67
C ILE A 51 8.24 1.42 -5.92
N GLY A 52 7.69 2.12 -4.91
CA GLY A 52 7.33 3.53 -5.02
C GLY A 52 8.55 4.40 -5.33
N THR A 53 9.69 4.12 -4.70
CA THR A 53 10.96 4.82 -4.97
C THR A 53 11.40 4.61 -6.41
N LEU A 54 11.35 3.37 -6.91
CA LEU A 54 11.69 3.06 -8.29
C LEU A 54 10.79 3.81 -9.29
N VAL A 55 9.48 3.86 -9.03
CA VAL A 55 8.53 4.60 -9.86
C VAL A 55 8.88 6.10 -9.89
N PHE A 56 9.16 6.69 -8.73
CA PHE A 56 9.57 8.08 -8.64
C PHE A 56 10.92 8.33 -9.34
N ALA A 57 11.89 7.44 -9.15
CA ALA A 57 13.21 7.51 -9.78
C ALA A 57 13.13 7.46 -11.30
N LEU A 58 12.30 6.56 -11.84
CA LEU A 58 12.05 6.45 -13.28
C LEU A 58 11.39 7.72 -13.81
N PHE A 59 10.41 8.27 -13.10
CA PHE A 59 9.78 9.54 -13.47
C PHE A 59 10.82 10.66 -13.56
N MET A 60 11.64 10.83 -12.51
CA MET A 60 12.70 11.84 -12.49
C MET A 60 13.71 11.64 -13.62
N ALA A 61 14.18 10.41 -13.83
CA ALA A 61 15.14 10.09 -14.89
C ALA A 61 14.61 10.43 -16.29
N ILE A 62 13.32 10.18 -16.54
CA ILE A 62 12.65 10.55 -17.79
C ILE A 62 12.54 12.08 -17.89
N SER A 63 12.09 12.76 -16.84
CA SER A 63 11.90 14.21 -16.82
C SER A 63 13.21 14.98 -17.00
N THR A 64 14.32 14.47 -16.46
CA THR A 64 15.64 15.11 -16.56
C THR A 64 16.50 14.53 -17.69
N ILE A 65 16.01 13.53 -18.43
CA ILE A 65 16.75 12.80 -19.47
C ILE A 65 18.14 12.37 -18.96
N SER A 66 18.18 11.80 -17.75
CA SER A 66 19.44 11.44 -17.08
C SER A 66 19.33 10.12 -16.35
N VAL A 67 20.21 9.18 -16.72
CA VAL A 67 20.34 7.89 -16.03
C VAL A 67 20.99 8.06 -14.65
N GLU A 68 21.75 9.12 -14.43
CA GLU A 68 22.34 9.43 -13.12
C GLU A 68 21.25 9.71 -12.07
N ALA A 69 20.13 10.32 -12.47
CA ALA A 69 18.97 10.51 -11.59
C ALA A 69 18.38 9.16 -11.12
N LEU A 70 18.45 8.12 -11.96
CA LEU A 70 18.00 6.78 -11.58
C LEU A 70 18.93 6.15 -10.52
N PHE A 71 20.25 6.25 -10.71
CA PHE A 71 21.24 5.69 -9.79
C PHE A 71 21.28 6.42 -8.44
N THR A 72 21.22 7.75 -8.45
CA THR A 72 21.20 8.56 -7.22
C THR A 72 19.92 8.34 -6.41
N SER A 73 18.81 8.02 -7.06
CA SER A 73 17.54 7.73 -6.38
C SER A 73 17.58 6.44 -5.53
N ILE A 74 18.58 5.56 -5.68
CA ILE A 74 18.71 4.39 -4.79
C ILE A 74 18.91 4.80 -3.33
N PHE A 75 19.54 5.97 -3.10
CA PHE A 75 19.75 6.51 -1.76
C PHE A 75 18.45 7.03 -1.12
N LEU A 76 17.36 7.13 -1.89
CA LEU A 76 16.03 7.46 -1.36
C LEU A 76 15.30 6.27 -0.75
N VAL A 77 15.79 5.04 -0.93
CA VAL A 77 15.12 3.84 -0.41
C VAL A 77 14.95 3.88 1.12
N PRO A 78 15.96 4.20 1.96
CA PRO A 78 15.74 4.33 3.40
C PRO A 78 14.71 5.41 3.75
N TRP A 79 14.72 6.53 3.03
CA TRP A 79 13.76 7.63 3.23
C TRP A 79 12.34 7.23 2.85
N SER A 80 12.16 6.40 1.84
CA SER A 80 10.83 5.94 1.46
C SER A 80 10.20 5.04 2.52
N TYR A 81 10.98 4.33 3.34
CA TYR A 81 10.43 3.64 4.51
C TYR A 81 9.93 4.60 5.58
N LEU A 82 10.63 5.72 5.80
CA LEU A 82 10.21 6.74 6.76
C LEU A 82 8.88 7.40 6.36
N TYR A 83 8.71 7.67 5.06
CA TYR A 83 7.55 8.40 4.54
C TYR A 83 6.44 7.51 3.98
N GLY A 84 6.75 6.26 3.66
CA GLY A 84 5.86 5.32 2.95
C GLY A 84 5.66 3.99 3.67
N GLY A 85 6.45 3.66 4.69
CA GLY A 85 6.37 2.37 5.38
C GLY A 85 5.03 2.17 6.09
N VAL A 86 4.59 3.15 6.88
CA VAL A 86 3.29 3.11 7.59
C VAL A 86 2.10 2.99 6.62
N PRO A 87 1.94 3.87 5.61
CA PRO A 87 0.82 3.75 4.69
C PRO A 87 0.87 2.45 3.88
N ALA A 88 2.06 1.96 3.50
CA ALA A 88 2.19 0.67 2.82
C ALA A 88 1.76 -0.51 3.71
N LEU A 89 2.18 -0.52 4.98
CA LEU A 89 1.77 -1.52 5.96
C LEU A 89 0.25 -1.57 6.13
N LEU A 90 -0.38 -0.41 6.32
CA LEU A 90 -1.83 -0.29 6.52
C LEU A 90 -2.60 -0.68 5.25
N CYS A 91 -2.13 -0.25 4.08
CA CYS A 91 -2.70 -0.68 2.79
C CYS A 91 -2.59 -2.19 2.61
N GLY A 92 -1.43 -2.79 2.93
CA GLY A 92 -1.21 -4.23 2.86
C GLY A 92 -2.10 -5.01 3.81
N LEU A 93 -2.35 -4.49 5.01
CA LEU A 93 -3.27 -5.09 5.98
C LEU A 93 -4.69 -5.18 5.38
N VAL A 94 -5.16 -4.10 4.78
CA VAL A 94 -6.48 -4.05 4.12
C VAL A 94 -6.53 -4.96 2.90
N ALA A 95 -5.51 -4.91 2.04
CA ALA A 95 -5.40 -5.78 0.87
C ALA A 95 -5.37 -7.27 1.27
N GLY A 96 -4.69 -7.60 2.37
CA GLY A 96 -4.66 -8.93 2.95
C GLY A 96 -6.00 -9.40 3.50
N ALA A 97 -6.70 -8.55 4.25
CA ALA A 97 -8.03 -8.85 4.79
C ALA A 97 -9.11 -8.98 3.69
N CYS A 98 -8.96 -8.20 2.62
CA CYS A 98 -9.89 -8.16 1.49
C CYS A 98 -9.40 -8.99 0.29
N ARG A 99 -8.45 -9.91 0.49
CA ARG A 99 -7.91 -10.75 -0.58
C ARG A 99 -9.06 -11.49 -1.30
N PRO A 100 -9.18 -11.35 -2.63
CA PRO A 100 -10.27 -11.96 -3.38
C PRO A 100 -10.10 -13.48 -3.49
N ALA A 101 -11.22 -14.19 -3.65
CA ALA A 101 -11.23 -15.65 -3.87
C ALA A 101 -10.77 -16.02 -5.29
N ALA A 102 -11.21 -15.25 -6.29
CA ALA A 102 -10.76 -15.37 -7.67
C ALA A 102 -9.98 -14.11 -8.05
N VAL A 103 -8.77 -14.30 -8.58
CA VAL A 103 -7.91 -13.18 -9.00
C VAL A 103 -8.26 -12.81 -10.44
N SER A 104 -8.65 -11.56 -10.65
CA SER A 104 -8.87 -10.96 -11.95
C SER A 104 -7.97 -9.73 -12.10
N TRP A 105 -7.84 -9.18 -13.32
CA TRP A 105 -7.10 -7.94 -13.51
C TRP A 105 -7.59 -6.79 -12.61
N ARG A 106 -8.91 -6.69 -12.43
CA ARG A 106 -9.55 -5.67 -11.58
C ARG A 106 -9.18 -5.83 -10.10
N SER A 107 -8.80 -7.03 -9.67
CA SER A 107 -8.38 -7.30 -8.29
C SER A 107 -7.15 -6.49 -7.88
N TYR A 108 -6.31 -6.05 -8.83
CA TYR A 108 -5.13 -5.25 -8.55
C TYR A 108 -5.41 -3.74 -8.49
N CYS A 109 -6.47 -3.28 -9.15
CA CYS A 109 -6.82 -1.86 -9.21
C CYS A 109 -7.15 -1.30 -7.83
N TRP A 110 -7.94 -2.03 -7.03
CA TRP A 110 -8.34 -1.55 -5.71
C TRP A 110 -7.16 -1.39 -4.73
N PRO A 111 -6.26 -2.37 -4.56
CA PRO A 111 -5.04 -2.18 -3.78
C PRO A 111 -4.14 -1.05 -4.30
N GLY A 112 -4.12 -0.81 -5.62
CA GLY A 112 -3.46 0.37 -6.18
C GLY A 112 -4.11 1.66 -5.68
N LEU A 113 -5.43 1.82 -5.85
CA LEU A 113 -6.15 3.00 -5.34
C LEU A 113 -5.95 3.21 -3.84
N LEU A 114 -5.95 2.13 -3.05
CA LEU A 114 -5.64 2.19 -1.62
C LEU A 114 -4.21 2.65 -1.36
N GLY A 115 -3.23 2.11 -2.07
CA GLY A 115 -1.82 2.51 -1.92
C GLY A 115 -1.63 4.00 -2.19
N GLY A 116 -2.23 4.51 -3.27
CA GLY A 116 -2.19 5.93 -3.61
C GLY A 116 -2.90 6.79 -2.57
N LEU A 117 -4.10 6.40 -2.15
CA LEU A 117 -4.86 7.14 -1.14
C LEU A 117 -4.15 7.18 0.21
N TYR A 118 -3.59 6.05 0.67
CA TYR A 118 -2.94 5.94 1.96
C TYR A 118 -1.64 6.76 1.98
N ALA A 119 -0.84 6.68 0.92
CA ALA A 119 0.37 7.49 0.78
C ALA A 119 0.04 8.98 0.71
N PHE A 120 -0.99 9.37 -0.06
CA PHE A 120 -1.45 10.75 -0.17
C PHE A 120 -1.91 11.30 1.19
N VAL A 121 -2.81 10.61 1.89
CA VAL A 121 -3.35 11.06 3.19
C VAL A 121 -2.25 11.13 4.25
N PHE A 122 -1.32 10.17 4.23
CA PHE A 122 -0.18 10.20 5.15
C PHE A 122 0.71 11.41 4.89
N LEU A 123 1.13 11.65 3.64
CA LEU A 123 1.97 12.78 3.27
C LEU A 123 1.25 14.13 3.42
N LEU A 124 -0.06 14.16 3.23
CA LEU A 124 -0.88 15.34 3.51
C LEU A 124 -0.75 15.74 4.97
N GLY A 125 -0.88 14.79 5.90
CA GLY A 125 -0.67 15.05 7.33
C GLY A 125 0.78 15.36 7.71
N PHE A 126 1.74 14.89 6.91
CA PHE A 126 3.18 15.09 7.13
C PHE A 126 3.66 16.48 6.68
N ALA A 127 3.33 16.87 5.45
CA ALA A 127 3.97 17.98 4.73
C ALA A 127 3.08 19.21 4.52
N VAL A 128 1.75 19.07 4.59
CA VAL A 128 0.83 20.16 4.26
C VAL A 128 0.37 20.88 5.53
N ARG A 129 0.37 22.22 5.49
CA ARG A 129 -0.04 23.07 6.62
C ARG A 129 -1.27 23.90 6.27
N ASP A 130 -1.23 24.57 5.13
CA ASP A 130 -2.24 25.58 4.76
C ASP A 130 -3.23 25.08 3.71
N TYR A 131 -3.07 23.83 3.24
CA TYR A 131 -3.97 23.15 2.30
C TYR A 131 -4.19 23.91 0.99
N THR A 132 -3.20 24.70 0.59
CA THR A 132 -3.21 25.41 -0.69
C THR A 132 -3.05 24.41 -1.85
N LEU A 133 -3.63 24.70 -3.02
CA LEU A 133 -3.52 23.82 -4.20
C LEU A 133 -2.07 23.45 -4.57
N PRO A 134 -1.08 24.38 -4.49
CA PRO A 134 0.33 24.03 -4.73
C PRO A 134 0.90 23.04 -3.70
N GLU A 135 0.54 23.16 -2.42
CA GLU A 135 1.01 22.24 -1.37
C GLU A 135 0.47 20.81 -1.57
N LEU A 136 -0.68 20.64 -2.21
CA LEU A 136 -1.26 19.34 -2.51
C LEU A 136 -0.53 18.59 -3.64
N SER A 137 0.27 19.29 -4.45
CA SER A 137 1.06 18.65 -5.51
C SER A 137 2.11 17.70 -4.94
N PHE A 138 2.78 18.08 -3.84
CA PHE A 138 3.78 17.26 -3.17
C PHE A 138 3.24 15.87 -2.75
N PRO A 139 2.20 15.75 -1.91
CA PRO A 139 1.68 14.44 -1.49
C PRO A 139 1.09 13.65 -2.65
N LEU A 140 0.60 14.31 -3.70
CA LEU A 140 0.08 13.64 -4.90
C LEU A 140 1.20 13.01 -5.74
N PHE A 141 2.27 13.74 -6.02
CA PHE A 141 3.35 13.28 -6.91
C PHE A 141 4.37 12.38 -6.19
N LEU A 142 4.71 12.66 -4.93
CA LEU A 142 5.67 11.85 -4.17
C LEU A 142 5.02 10.68 -3.45
N GLY A 143 3.72 10.75 -3.16
CA GLY A 143 2.97 9.70 -2.48
C GLY A 143 1.93 9.03 -3.35
N GLY A 144 0.94 9.80 -3.80
CA GLY A 144 -0.24 9.29 -4.48
C GLY A 144 0.05 8.43 -5.70
N LEU A 145 0.78 8.97 -6.68
CA LEU A 145 1.11 8.25 -7.92
C LEU A 145 2.05 7.04 -7.68
N PRO A 146 3.19 7.19 -6.97
CA PRO A 146 4.03 6.04 -6.63
C PRO A 146 3.31 4.99 -5.79
N GLY A 147 2.48 5.42 -4.83
CA GLY A 147 1.65 4.56 -3.98
C GLY A 147 0.61 3.78 -4.78
N LEU A 148 0.04 4.40 -5.82
CA LEU A 148 -0.92 3.72 -6.70
C LEU A 148 -0.28 2.56 -7.43
N ILE A 149 0.90 2.80 -8.01
CA ILE A 149 1.61 1.78 -8.79
C ILE A 149 2.20 0.71 -7.86
N SER A 150 2.78 1.11 -6.72
CA SER A 150 3.35 0.17 -5.76
C SER A 150 2.28 -0.71 -5.12
N GLY A 151 1.10 -0.18 -4.80
CA GLY A 151 -0.02 -0.95 -4.28
C GLY A 151 -0.52 -2.01 -5.26
N ALA A 152 -0.65 -1.66 -6.54
CA ALA A 152 -1.03 -2.61 -7.59
C ALA A 152 0.04 -3.69 -7.81
N ALA A 153 1.32 -3.30 -7.81
CA ALA A 153 2.44 -4.23 -7.94
C ALA A 153 2.53 -5.21 -6.76
N CYS A 154 2.43 -4.70 -5.52
CA CYS A 154 2.41 -5.52 -4.31
C CYS A 154 1.23 -6.50 -4.32
N ALA A 155 0.03 -6.04 -4.73
CA ALA A 155 -1.12 -6.91 -4.87
C ALA A 155 -0.93 -8.00 -5.91
N ARG A 156 -0.28 -7.70 -7.04
CA ARG A 156 0.07 -8.70 -8.06
C ARG A 156 0.97 -9.79 -7.48
N VAL A 157 2.01 -9.40 -6.74
CA VAL A 157 2.93 -10.36 -6.09
C VAL A 157 2.22 -11.17 -5.00
N PHE A 158 1.35 -10.52 -4.22
CA PHE A 158 0.69 -11.16 -3.09
C PHE A 158 -0.46 -12.09 -3.50
N TYR A 159 -1.31 -11.66 -4.43
CA TYR A 159 -2.47 -12.45 -4.88
C TYR A 159 -2.08 -13.58 -5.83
N GLY A 160 -1.00 -13.43 -6.59
CA GLY A 160 -0.51 -14.44 -7.54
C GLY A 160 0.01 -15.74 -6.89
N LYS A 161 0.19 -15.77 -5.57
CA LYS A 161 0.57 -17.01 -4.86
C LYS A 161 -0.64 -17.95 -4.73
N PRO A 162 -0.54 -19.23 -5.14
CA PRO A 162 -1.62 -20.21 -4.97
C PRO A 162 -2.09 -20.25 -3.51
N GLN A 163 -3.41 -20.26 -3.29
CA GLN A 163 -3.95 -20.50 -1.95
C GLN A 163 -3.81 -21.99 -1.67
N ALA A 164 -3.18 -22.35 -0.53
CA ALA A 164 -3.26 -23.72 -0.05
C ALA A 164 -4.75 -24.08 0.07
N PRO A 165 -5.21 -25.20 -0.53
CA PRO A 165 -6.59 -25.62 -0.40
C PRO A 165 -6.91 -25.74 1.10
N ALA A 166 -8.09 -25.24 1.49
CA ALA A 166 -8.62 -25.53 2.82
C ALA A 166 -8.63 -27.05 2.96
N THR A 167 -7.83 -27.58 3.87
CA THR A 167 -7.86 -29.00 4.22
C THR A 167 -9.32 -29.32 4.55
N ALA A 168 -9.94 -30.15 3.71
CA ALA A 168 -11.25 -30.70 3.99
C ALA A 168 -11.10 -31.43 5.33
N ALA A 169 -11.71 -30.88 6.38
CA ALA A 169 -11.84 -31.58 7.65
C ALA A 169 -12.73 -32.80 7.36
N THR A 170 -12.08 -33.96 7.23
CA THR A 170 -12.69 -35.29 7.32
C THR A 170 -13.14 -35.56 8.75
#